data_AF-A0A6V8D2M1-F1
#
_entry.id   AF-A0A6V8D2M1-F1
#
_cell.length_a   1.000
_cell.length_b   1.000
_cell.length_c   1.000
_cell.angle_alpha   90.00
_cell.angle_beta   90.00
_cell.angle_gamma   90.00
#
_symmetry.space_group_name_H-M   'P 1'
#
loop_
_entity.id
_entity.type
_entity.pdbx_description
1 polymer ?
#
loop_
_entity_poly.entity_id
_entity_poly.type
_entity_poly.pdbx_seq_one_letter_code
_entity_poly.pdbx_strand_id
1 'polypeptide(L)'
;MQNKNTNKKLSMLIALFMVLMAASVGVSADGTDPLDGSDGGADWDGDGLTNAEEQQQGTDMTRADSDGDGLPDGWEVNHGLNPNSGGDANADPDGDGLTNAQEYARGTNPNSADTDGDGKPDSTDAFPNDPNDGESSDQDGDGIPDAYDPDYQDSETGSGNGGTNGGGESNDQGQGEQGQGQGQGQGQGQGQG
;
A
#
# COMPACT_ATOMS: atom_id res chain seq x y z
N MET A 1 -14.37 66.70 -16.13
CA MET A 1 -13.54 65.62 -15.58
C MET A 1 -14.09 64.30 -16.09
N GLN A 2 -13.20 63.53 -16.74
CA GLN A 2 -13.30 62.16 -17.26
C GLN A 2 -14.42 61.74 -18.24
N ASN A 3 -13.94 61.57 -19.47
CA ASN A 3 -14.48 60.83 -20.61
C ASN A 3 -14.15 59.33 -20.45
N LYS A 4 -15.14 58.44 -20.69
CA LYS A 4 -14.94 57.25 -21.54
C LYS A 4 -16.30 56.62 -21.89
N ASN A 5 -16.71 56.88 -23.13
CA ASN A 5 -17.77 56.17 -23.84
C ASN A 5 -17.45 54.67 -23.94
N THR A 6 -18.33 53.79 -23.46
CA THR A 6 -18.29 52.35 -23.74
C THR A 6 -19.37 51.97 -24.74
N ASN A 7 -19.12 52.29 -26.01
CA ASN A 7 -19.79 51.65 -27.13
C ASN A 7 -18.75 50.87 -27.95
N LYS A 8 -18.66 49.56 -27.72
CA LYS A 8 -18.18 48.60 -28.70
C LYS A 8 -19.24 47.52 -28.85
N LYS A 9 -20.10 47.68 -29.85
CA LYS A 9 -20.83 46.57 -30.48
C LYS A 9 -19.92 45.96 -31.53
N LEU A 10 -19.50 44.71 -31.36
CA LEU A 10 -19.02 43.79 -32.40
C LEU A 10 -18.92 42.41 -31.72
N SER A 11 -19.92 41.52 -31.86
CA SER A 11 -20.12 40.57 -32.97
C SER A 11 -19.29 39.29 -32.80
N MET A 12 -19.90 38.16 -33.17
CA MET A 12 -19.42 36.76 -33.16
C MET A 12 -19.54 36.07 -31.79
N LEU A 13 -20.60 35.27 -31.50
CA LEU A 13 -21.08 34.11 -32.25
C LEU A 13 -19.90 33.24 -32.72
N ILE A 14 -19.84 32.00 -32.21
CA ILE A 14 -18.91 30.91 -32.54
C ILE A 14 -17.72 30.79 -31.57
N ALA A 15 -17.99 30.22 -30.39
CA ALA A 15 -17.14 29.17 -29.82
C ALA A 15 -18.00 28.02 -29.26
N LEU A 16 -19.19 27.82 -29.83
CA LEU A 16 -19.77 26.49 -29.95
C LEU A 16 -18.97 25.81 -31.05
N PHE A 17 -17.78 25.31 -30.70
CA PHE A 17 -16.96 24.54 -31.62
C PHE A 17 -17.76 23.29 -31.95
N MET A 18 -18.07 23.13 -33.24
CA MET A 18 -18.86 22.04 -33.77
C MET A 18 -18.32 20.70 -33.27
N VAL A 19 -19.12 20.01 -32.45
CA VAL A 19 -19.06 18.55 -32.35
C VAL A 19 -19.63 18.02 -33.66
N LEU A 20 -18.79 17.98 -34.69
CA LEU A 20 -19.02 17.14 -35.85
C LEU A 20 -17.71 16.86 -36.58
N MET A 21 -17.00 15.83 -36.10
CA MET A 21 -16.41 14.82 -36.98
C MET A 21 -16.40 13.49 -36.24
N ALA A 22 -17.42 12.66 -36.51
CA ALA A 22 -17.25 11.22 -36.49
C ALA A 22 -16.30 10.89 -37.66
N ALA A 23 -15.00 10.87 -37.39
CA ALA A 23 -13.99 10.40 -38.31
C ALA A 23 -13.05 9.50 -37.50
N SER A 24 -13.29 8.19 -37.65
CA SER A 24 -12.45 7.08 -37.21
C SER A 24 -11.87 7.25 -35.81
N VAL A 25 -12.60 6.75 -34.80
CA VAL A 25 -11.87 6.06 -33.73
C VAL A 25 -11.18 4.88 -34.42
N GLY A 26 -9.93 5.10 -34.83
CA GLY A 26 -8.98 4.01 -34.80
C GLY A 26 -9.00 3.59 -33.35
N VAL A 27 -9.78 2.56 -33.06
CA VAL A 27 -9.62 1.82 -31.81
C VAL A 27 -8.18 1.36 -31.86
N SER A 28 -7.32 2.08 -31.13
CA SER A 28 -5.96 1.65 -30.91
C SER A 28 -6.09 0.40 -30.05
N ALA A 29 -6.17 -0.73 -30.74
CA ALA A 29 -6.16 -2.06 -30.14
C ALA A 29 -4.72 -2.43 -29.73
N ASP A 30 -3.99 -1.48 -29.16
CA ASP A 30 -2.64 -1.64 -28.61
C ASP A 30 -2.63 -1.70 -27.08
N GLY A 31 -3.79 -1.54 -26.43
CA GLY A 31 -3.91 -1.67 -24.96
C GLY A 31 -3.27 -0.52 -24.20
N THR A 32 -3.25 0.68 -24.80
CA THR A 32 -2.76 1.91 -24.18
C THR A 32 -3.84 3.00 -24.11
N ASP A 33 -5.11 2.62 -24.08
CA ASP A 33 -6.23 3.54 -23.95
C ASP A 33 -6.80 3.46 -22.52
N PRO A 34 -6.43 4.34 -21.57
CA PRO A 34 -6.90 4.29 -20.18
C PRO A 34 -8.43 4.19 -19.97
N LEU A 35 -9.22 4.48 -21.01
CA LEU A 35 -10.68 4.37 -20.99
C LEU A 35 -11.21 3.03 -21.51
N ASP A 36 -10.33 2.15 -22.00
CA ASP A 36 -10.65 0.75 -22.23
C ASP A 36 -10.73 0.02 -20.87
N GLY A 37 -11.73 -0.85 -20.72
CA GLY A 37 -11.91 -1.62 -19.49
C GLY A 37 -10.81 -2.66 -19.26
N SER A 38 -9.93 -2.86 -20.24
CA SER A 38 -8.85 -3.86 -20.21
C SER A 38 -7.55 -3.34 -19.58
N ASP A 39 -7.31 -2.03 -19.60
CA ASP A 39 -6.09 -1.34 -19.14
C ASP A 39 -6.39 -0.25 -18.09
N GLY A 40 -7.60 0.29 -18.02
CA GLY A 40 -7.99 1.27 -17.00
C GLY A 40 -7.94 0.75 -15.56
N GLY A 41 -7.98 -0.58 -15.35
CA GLY A 41 -7.80 -1.21 -14.05
C GLY A 41 -6.37 -1.62 -13.72
N ALA A 42 -5.40 -1.40 -14.61
CA ALA A 42 -4.00 -1.60 -14.32
C ALA A 42 -3.45 -0.38 -13.55
N ASP A 43 -2.38 -0.61 -12.78
CA ASP A 43 -1.60 0.40 -12.08
C ASP A 43 -0.17 0.23 -12.61
N TRP A 44 0.23 1.12 -13.52
CA TRP A 44 1.45 0.93 -14.31
C TRP A 44 2.72 1.37 -13.60
N ASP A 45 2.64 2.34 -12.69
CA ASP A 45 3.77 2.83 -11.92
C ASP A 45 3.79 2.35 -10.46
N GLY A 46 2.70 1.72 -10.00
CA GLY A 46 2.63 1.00 -8.74
C GLY A 46 2.42 1.92 -7.54
N ASP A 47 1.79 3.07 -7.72
CA ASP A 47 1.61 4.08 -6.68
C ASP A 47 0.31 3.91 -5.87
N GLY A 48 -0.58 3.02 -6.32
CA GLY A 48 -1.86 2.71 -5.70
C GLY A 48 -3.08 3.31 -6.40
N LEU A 49 -2.92 4.10 -7.46
CA LEU A 49 -4.00 4.50 -8.36
C LEU A 49 -4.02 3.60 -9.59
N THR A 50 -5.21 3.25 -10.05
CA THR A 50 -5.36 2.66 -11.37
C THR A 50 -5.24 3.73 -12.45
N ASN A 51 -4.78 3.34 -13.63
CA ASN A 51 -4.75 4.12 -14.87
C ASN A 51 -6.02 4.96 -15.12
N ALA A 52 -7.19 4.40 -14.82
CA ALA A 52 -8.47 5.12 -14.95
C ALA A 52 -8.72 6.12 -13.82
N GLU A 53 -8.24 5.87 -12.60
CA GLU A 53 -8.26 6.82 -11.50
C GLU A 53 -7.28 7.96 -11.75
N GLU A 54 -6.07 7.67 -12.22
CA GLU A 54 -5.07 8.67 -12.59
C GLU A 54 -5.59 9.64 -13.66
N GLN A 55 -6.25 9.11 -14.69
CA GLN A 55 -6.91 9.95 -15.69
C GLN A 55 -7.99 10.86 -15.09
N GLN A 56 -8.71 10.39 -14.05
CA GLN A 56 -9.71 11.21 -13.35
C GLN A 56 -9.08 12.28 -12.46
N GLN A 57 -7.96 11.96 -11.81
CA GLN A 57 -7.19 12.89 -10.97
C GLN A 57 -6.32 13.86 -11.79
N GLY A 58 -6.05 13.51 -13.05
CA GLY A 58 -5.19 14.29 -13.95
C GLY A 58 -3.70 14.05 -13.72
N THR A 59 -3.33 12.92 -13.14
CA THR A 59 -1.95 12.49 -12.87
C THR A 59 -1.34 11.74 -14.08
N ASP A 60 -0.04 11.47 -14.04
CA ASP A 60 0.72 10.79 -15.08
C ASP A 60 0.79 9.29 -14.82
N MET A 61 0.09 8.52 -15.66
CA MET A 61 -0.05 7.06 -15.62
C MET A 61 1.23 6.21 -15.63
N THR A 62 2.39 6.86 -15.69
CA THR A 62 3.69 6.20 -15.76
C THR A 62 4.67 6.75 -14.73
N ARG A 63 4.20 7.64 -13.84
CA ARG A 63 4.99 8.30 -12.83
C ARG A 63 4.19 8.35 -11.53
N ALA A 64 4.64 7.54 -10.58
CA ALA A 64 4.06 7.44 -9.25
C ALA A 64 4.00 8.74 -8.45
N ASP A 65 4.64 9.82 -8.91
CA ASP A 65 4.69 11.16 -8.31
C ASP A 65 4.67 12.15 -9.48
N SER A 66 3.50 12.72 -9.75
CA SER A 66 3.23 13.53 -10.93
C SER A 66 3.87 14.91 -10.86
N ASP A 67 3.80 15.56 -9.69
CA ASP A 67 4.31 16.92 -9.50
C ASP A 67 5.78 16.99 -9.03
N GLY A 68 6.33 15.86 -8.58
CA GLY A 68 7.73 15.68 -8.26
C GLY A 68 8.14 16.19 -6.88
N ASP A 69 7.23 16.25 -5.92
CA ASP A 69 7.54 16.72 -4.56
C ASP A 69 7.96 15.62 -3.56
N GLY A 70 7.88 14.36 -4.00
CA GLY A 70 8.30 13.19 -3.25
C GLY A 70 7.17 12.45 -2.55
N LEU A 71 5.92 12.89 -2.68
CA LEU A 71 4.74 12.13 -2.30
C LEU A 71 4.19 11.34 -3.50
N PRO A 72 3.78 10.08 -3.33
CA PRO A 72 3.12 9.36 -4.42
C PRO A 72 1.67 9.82 -4.63
N ASP A 73 1.21 9.88 -5.89
CA ASP A 73 -0.11 10.43 -6.22
C ASP A 73 -1.22 9.64 -5.51
N GLY A 74 -1.11 8.31 -5.48
CA GLY A 74 -2.04 7.44 -4.76
C GLY A 74 -2.08 7.67 -3.25
N TRP A 75 -0.94 8.00 -2.63
CA TRP A 75 -0.92 8.35 -1.21
C TRP A 75 -1.61 9.69 -0.97
N GLU A 76 -1.32 10.69 -1.80
CA GLU A 76 -1.92 12.03 -1.69
C GLU A 76 -3.43 11.98 -1.86
N VAL A 77 -3.91 11.28 -2.89
CA VAL A 77 -5.35 11.12 -3.15
C VAL A 77 -6.05 10.41 -1.99
N ASN A 78 -5.44 9.35 -1.44
CA ASN A 78 -6.02 8.63 -0.30
C ASN A 78 -6.10 9.49 0.98
N HIS A 79 -5.20 10.47 1.12
CA HIS A 79 -5.18 11.39 2.26
C HIS A 79 -5.80 12.77 1.96
N GLY A 80 -6.46 12.93 0.80
CA GLY A 80 -7.15 14.15 0.43
C GLY A 80 -6.24 15.35 0.12
N LEU A 81 -4.97 15.09 -0.18
CA LEU A 81 -3.99 16.05 -0.69
C LEU A 81 -4.12 16.19 -2.21
N ASN A 82 -3.29 17.03 -2.83
CA ASN A 82 -3.40 17.32 -4.26
C ASN A 82 -2.15 16.84 -5.04
N PRO A 83 -2.24 15.72 -5.78
CA PRO A 83 -1.12 15.08 -6.50
C PRO A 83 -0.56 15.88 -7.69
N ASN A 84 -0.99 17.13 -7.83
CA ASN A 84 -0.55 18.05 -8.88
C ASN A 84 -0.05 19.38 -8.30
N SER A 85 0.22 19.43 -7.00
CA SER A 85 0.62 20.60 -6.24
C SER A 85 1.88 20.34 -5.41
N GLY A 86 3.05 20.38 -6.05
CA GLY A 86 4.31 20.01 -5.41
C GLY A 86 4.86 20.92 -4.29
N GLY A 87 4.01 21.73 -3.67
CA GLY A 87 4.30 22.43 -2.44
C GLY A 87 3.55 21.87 -1.22
N ASP A 88 2.57 20.97 -1.39
CA ASP A 88 1.81 20.44 -0.26
C ASP A 88 2.56 19.32 0.48
N ALA A 89 3.59 18.68 -0.08
CA ALA A 89 4.54 17.87 0.71
C ALA A 89 5.12 18.58 1.94
N ASN A 90 5.23 19.92 1.89
CA ASN A 90 5.75 20.75 2.98
C ASN A 90 4.65 21.40 3.84
N ALA A 91 3.37 21.12 3.56
CA ALA A 91 2.26 21.57 4.38
C ALA A 91 2.14 20.71 5.64
N ASP A 92 1.43 21.26 6.63
CA ASP A 92 1.11 20.66 7.93
C ASP A 92 -0.39 20.94 8.18
N PRO A 93 -1.29 20.11 7.61
CA PRO A 93 -2.73 20.40 7.60
C PRO A 93 -3.40 20.29 8.96
N ASP A 94 -2.91 19.41 9.85
CA ASP A 94 -3.47 19.20 11.19
C ASP A 94 -2.78 20.03 12.28
N GLY A 95 -1.60 20.58 12.00
CA GLY A 95 -0.87 21.49 12.88
C GLY A 95 -0.12 20.79 14.02
N ASP A 96 0.22 19.51 13.87
CA ASP A 96 0.99 18.76 14.86
C ASP A 96 2.51 19.04 14.81
N GLY A 97 2.96 19.67 13.71
CA GLY A 97 4.34 20.05 13.48
C GLY A 97 5.13 19.10 12.58
N LEU A 98 4.51 18.06 12.02
CA LEU A 98 5.04 17.24 10.94
C LEU A 98 4.54 17.76 9.59
N THR A 99 5.37 17.69 8.56
CA THR A 99 4.93 17.95 7.19
C THR A 99 4.34 16.68 6.58
N ASN A 100 3.48 16.80 5.58
CA ASN A 100 2.94 15.66 4.82
C ASN A 100 4.03 14.65 4.40
N ALA A 101 5.19 15.12 3.93
CA ALA A 101 6.33 14.24 3.59
C ALA A 101 6.94 13.49 4.78
N GLN A 102 6.95 14.09 5.98
CA GLN A 102 7.41 13.43 7.19
C GLN A 102 6.41 12.39 7.68
N GLU A 103 5.12 12.68 7.51
CA GLU A 103 4.04 11.77 7.87
C GLU A 103 3.98 10.57 6.94
N TYR A 104 4.14 10.78 5.63
CA TYR A 104 4.34 9.68 4.67
C TYR A 104 5.49 8.76 5.10
N ALA A 105 6.63 9.32 5.52
CA ALA A 105 7.77 8.55 5.97
C ALA A 105 7.56 7.82 7.30
N ARG A 106 6.65 8.31 8.15
CA ARG A 106 6.26 7.69 9.44
C ARG A 106 5.05 6.78 9.33
N GLY A 107 4.37 6.78 8.18
CA GLY A 107 3.11 6.07 7.97
C GLY A 107 1.93 6.67 8.75
N THR A 108 2.02 7.95 9.15
CA THR A 108 0.96 8.66 9.87
C THR A 108 0.00 9.39 8.92
N ASN A 109 -1.09 9.92 9.46
CA ASN A 109 -2.14 10.57 8.69
C ASN A 109 -2.01 12.11 8.71
N PRO A 110 -1.77 12.76 7.55
CA PRO A 110 -1.61 14.23 7.42
C PRO A 110 -2.78 15.11 7.81
N ASN A 111 -3.88 14.50 8.22
CA ASN A 111 -5.07 15.21 8.68
C ASN A 111 -5.44 14.82 10.12
N SER A 112 -4.55 14.16 10.87
CA SER A 112 -4.78 13.71 12.23
C SER A 112 -3.52 13.87 13.07
N ALA A 113 -3.51 14.90 13.92
CA ALA A 113 -2.37 15.21 14.79
C ALA A 113 -2.00 14.09 15.79
N ASP A 114 -2.82 13.05 15.88
CA ASP A 114 -2.71 11.85 16.70
C ASP A 114 -3.38 10.73 15.87
N THR A 115 -2.57 9.94 15.16
CA THR A 115 -3.02 9.02 14.11
C THR A 115 -3.76 7.81 14.68
N ASP A 116 -3.31 7.27 15.81
CA ASP A 116 -3.92 6.10 16.44
C ASP A 116 -4.93 6.44 17.55
N GLY A 117 -4.93 7.68 18.03
CA GLY A 117 -5.90 8.20 18.98
C GLY A 117 -5.62 7.82 20.43
N ASP A 118 -4.36 7.52 20.79
CA ASP A 118 -3.95 7.20 22.16
C ASP A 118 -3.82 8.46 23.07
N GLY A 119 -3.83 9.65 22.46
CA GLY A 119 -3.71 10.95 23.13
C GLY A 119 -2.31 11.58 23.05
N LYS A 120 -1.35 10.99 22.34
CA LYS A 120 -0.04 11.54 22.05
C LYS A 120 0.04 12.03 20.60
N PRO A 121 0.53 13.25 20.36
CA PRO A 121 0.70 13.71 19.00
C PRO A 121 1.78 12.94 18.23
N ASP A 122 1.57 12.70 16.94
CA ASP A 122 2.47 11.95 16.05
C ASP A 122 3.90 12.50 16.04
N SER A 123 4.05 13.82 16.16
CA SER A 123 5.34 14.51 16.28
C SER A 123 6.18 14.05 17.49
N THR A 124 5.52 13.58 18.55
CA THR A 124 6.15 13.18 19.83
C THR A 124 5.96 11.72 20.21
N ASP A 125 5.11 10.99 19.49
CA ASP A 125 4.84 9.60 19.78
C ASP A 125 5.90 8.65 19.19
N ALA A 126 6.30 7.67 20.00
CA ALA A 126 7.21 6.61 19.59
C ALA A 126 6.51 5.53 18.77
N PHE A 127 5.19 5.37 18.96
CA PHE A 127 4.38 4.34 18.30
C PHE A 127 3.12 4.93 17.65
N PRO A 128 3.23 5.93 16.75
CA PRO A 128 2.10 6.75 16.25
C PRO A 128 1.05 6.01 15.41
N ASN A 129 1.15 4.69 15.30
CA ASN A 129 0.22 3.84 14.57
C ASN A 129 -0.26 2.65 15.44
N ASP A 130 0.06 2.63 16.72
CA ASP A 130 -0.35 1.61 17.68
C ASP A 130 -0.95 2.28 18.93
N PRO A 131 -2.29 2.25 19.08
CA PRO A 131 -2.96 2.94 20.18
C PRO A 131 -2.69 2.35 21.56
N ASN A 132 -1.86 1.30 21.65
CA ASN A 132 -1.42 0.71 22.91
C ASN A 132 0.09 0.85 23.13
N ASP A 133 0.82 1.71 22.40
CA ASP A 133 2.25 1.94 22.60
C ASP A 133 3.14 0.68 22.54
N GLY A 134 2.70 -0.36 21.83
CA GLY A 134 3.36 -1.66 21.83
C GLY A 134 3.21 -2.46 23.13
N GLU A 135 2.38 -2.03 24.09
CA GLU A 135 2.08 -2.76 25.34
C GLU A 135 1.41 -4.13 25.08
N SER A 136 0.69 -4.28 23.96
CA SER A 136 0.14 -5.60 23.57
C SER A 136 1.22 -6.58 23.10
N SER A 137 2.37 -6.05 22.71
CA SER A 137 3.58 -6.77 22.37
C SER A 137 4.68 -6.53 23.40
N ASP A 138 4.35 -6.17 24.64
CA ASP A 138 5.31 -6.02 25.72
C ASP A 138 5.05 -7.17 26.71
N GLN A 139 5.67 -8.32 26.43
CA GLN A 139 5.39 -9.57 27.11
C GLN A 139 5.66 -9.49 28.62
N ASP A 140 6.63 -8.68 29.04
CA ASP A 140 7.06 -8.57 30.43
C ASP A 140 6.72 -7.23 31.11
N GLY A 141 6.19 -6.27 30.36
CA GLY A 141 5.59 -5.03 30.85
C GLY A 141 6.63 -3.98 31.26
N ASP A 142 7.82 -4.00 30.65
CA ASP A 142 8.93 -3.10 30.97
C ASP A 142 8.91 -1.78 30.18
N GLY A 143 7.97 -1.67 29.23
CA GLY A 143 7.75 -0.51 28.36
C GLY A 143 8.54 -0.56 27.06
N ILE A 144 9.19 -1.68 26.74
CA ILE A 144 9.84 -1.92 25.44
C ILE A 144 9.07 -3.03 24.72
N PRO A 145 8.51 -2.78 23.53
CA PRO A 145 7.83 -3.84 22.78
C PRO A 145 8.82 -4.96 22.40
N ASP A 146 8.38 -6.21 22.46
CA ASP A 146 9.06 -7.48 22.14
C ASP A 146 9.97 -7.40 20.90
N ALA A 147 9.55 -6.66 19.86
CA ALA A 147 10.32 -6.48 18.62
C ALA A 147 11.61 -5.65 18.81
N TYR A 148 11.66 -4.84 19.85
CA TYR A 148 12.73 -3.92 20.22
C TYR A 148 13.32 -4.21 21.60
N ASP A 149 12.75 -5.17 22.33
CA ASP A 149 13.14 -5.57 23.66
C ASP A 149 14.39 -6.49 23.59
N PRO A 150 15.54 -6.04 24.15
CA PRO A 150 16.77 -6.83 24.15
C PRO A 150 16.76 -8.01 25.13
N ASP A 151 15.87 -8.01 26.12
CA ASP A 151 15.65 -9.07 27.08
C ASP A 151 14.36 -9.87 26.85
N TYR A 152 13.67 -9.60 25.75
CA TYR A 152 12.59 -10.43 25.23
C TYR A 152 13.00 -11.90 25.18
N GLN A 153 12.41 -12.69 26.08
CA GLN A 153 12.51 -14.13 26.04
C GLN A 153 11.22 -14.66 25.44
N ASP A 154 11.30 -15.07 24.17
CA ASP A 154 10.28 -15.94 23.58
C ASP A 154 10.09 -17.13 24.52
N SER A 155 8.93 -17.14 25.18
CA SER A 155 8.59 -18.12 26.21
C SER A 155 8.41 -19.54 25.63
N GLU A 156 8.71 -19.76 24.34
CA GLU A 156 8.74 -21.07 23.71
C GLU A 156 9.95 -21.95 24.07
N THR A 157 10.81 -21.59 25.03
CA THR A 157 11.83 -22.53 25.57
C THR A 157 12.01 -22.55 27.08
N GLY A 158 10.92 -22.75 27.81
CA GLY A 158 10.97 -23.29 29.18
C GLY A 158 11.35 -24.78 29.25
N SER A 159 12.65 -25.10 29.06
CA SER A 159 13.33 -26.40 29.29
C SER A 159 12.96 -27.62 28.42
N GLY A 160 13.86 -27.98 27.50
CA GLY A 160 13.91 -29.34 26.95
C GLY A 160 14.83 -29.58 25.74
N ASN A 161 16.15 -29.53 25.94
CA ASN A 161 17.22 -30.08 25.08
C ASN A 161 17.36 -29.54 23.64
N GLY A 162 18.36 -28.67 23.46
CA GLY A 162 19.40 -28.74 22.44
C GLY A 162 19.01 -29.01 20.98
N GLY A 163 19.20 -28.00 20.14
CA GLY A 163 19.39 -28.21 18.70
C GLY A 163 18.98 -26.99 17.89
N THR A 164 19.99 -26.28 17.37
CA THR A 164 19.88 -25.40 16.21
C THR A 164 18.98 -26.01 15.14
N ASN A 165 18.10 -25.24 14.51
CA ASN A 165 17.66 -25.48 13.13
C ASN A 165 17.21 -24.17 12.46
N GLY A 166 18.17 -23.26 12.31
CA GLY A 166 18.21 -22.40 11.14
C GLY A 166 18.99 -23.12 10.04
N GLY A 167 18.32 -23.42 8.93
CA GLY A 167 18.97 -23.63 7.63
C GLY A 167 19.03 -25.07 7.11
N GLY A 168 18.39 -25.29 5.95
CA GLY A 168 18.98 -26.10 4.88
C GLY A 168 18.47 -27.54 4.74
N GLU A 169 17.55 -27.70 3.78
CA GLU A 169 17.43 -28.81 2.82
C GLU A 169 17.84 -30.24 3.23
N SER A 170 16.88 -31.17 3.14
CA SER A 170 17.11 -32.44 2.45
C SER A 170 15.78 -33.07 1.99
N ASN A 171 15.66 -33.26 0.67
CA ASN A 171 14.74 -34.21 0.07
C ASN A 171 15.06 -35.61 0.59
N ASP A 172 14.10 -36.32 1.18
CA ASP A 172 14.18 -37.78 1.27
C ASP A 172 12.79 -38.43 1.21
N GLN A 173 12.39 -38.80 -0.01
CA GLN A 173 11.48 -39.92 -0.27
C GLN A 173 12.28 -40.99 -1.00
N GLY A 174 13.18 -41.66 -0.27
CA GLY A 174 14.00 -42.76 -0.75
C GLY A 174 13.68 -44.05 -0.02
N GLN A 175 12.89 -44.91 -0.66
CA GLN A 175 12.66 -46.29 -0.23
C GLN A 175 13.97 -47.09 -0.25
N GLY A 176 14.23 -47.85 0.81
CA GLY A 176 14.96 -49.11 0.72
C GLY A 176 16.06 -49.32 1.75
N GLU A 177 15.86 -50.28 2.64
CA GLU A 177 16.87 -51.26 3.11
C GLU A 177 16.14 -52.26 4.03
N GLN A 178 15.80 -53.46 3.54
CA GLN A 178 16.56 -54.71 3.66
C GLN A 178 16.83 -55.17 5.09
N GLY A 179 16.27 -56.33 5.46
CA GLY A 179 16.85 -57.16 6.51
C GLY A 179 15.94 -58.19 7.17
N GLN A 180 15.94 -59.43 6.62
CA GLN A 180 15.84 -60.73 7.34
C GLN A 180 14.51 -61.00 8.10
N GLY A 181 13.70 -62.01 7.83
CA GLY A 181 13.99 -63.42 7.55
C GLY A 181 13.16 -64.28 8.51
N GLN A 182 12.66 -65.43 8.03
CA GLN A 182 11.86 -66.46 8.73
C GLN A 182 10.38 -66.04 8.97
N GLY A 183 9.34 -66.81 8.64
CA GLY A 183 9.21 -68.21 8.30
C GLY A 183 7.86 -68.68 8.86
N GLN A 184 7.13 -69.53 8.12
CA GLN A 184 5.92 -70.28 8.53
C GLN A 184 4.68 -69.38 8.73
N GLY A 185 3.49 -69.66 8.22
CA GLY A 185 2.87 -70.89 7.74
C GLY A 185 1.42 -70.88 8.23
N GLN A 186 0.49 -71.36 7.39
CA GLN A 186 -0.92 -71.68 7.71
C GLN A 186 -1.79 -70.44 7.97
N GLY A 187 -3.00 -70.28 7.43
CA GLY A 187 -3.97 -71.23 6.92
C GLY A 187 -5.34 -70.82 7.49
N GLN A 188 -6.38 -70.98 6.68
CA GLN A 188 -7.82 -70.88 7.03
C GLN A 188 -8.30 -69.42 7.21
N GLY A 189 -9.35 -68.93 6.56
CA GLY A 189 -10.55 -69.62 6.05
C GLY A 189 -11.73 -69.30 6.96
N GLN A 190 -12.87 -68.99 6.34
CA GLN A 190 -14.20 -68.72 6.93
C GLN A 190 -14.36 -67.28 7.43
N GLY A 191 -15.44 -66.56 7.14
CA GLY A 191 -16.75 -66.97 6.65
C GLY A 191 -17.80 -66.17 7.41
N GLN A 192 -18.65 -65.47 6.65
CA GLN A 192 -20.03 -65.07 6.93
C GLN A 192 -20.39 -64.42 8.29
N GLY A 193 -21.08 -63.29 8.16
CA GLY A 193 -21.95 -62.70 9.15
C GLY A 193 -22.60 -61.46 8.56
#